data_AF-A0AAD1WLZ8-F1
#
_entry.id   AF-A0AAD1WLZ8-F1
#
_cell.length_a   1.000
_cell.length_b   1.000
_cell.length_c   1.000
_cell.angle_alpha   90.00
_cell.angle_beta   90.00
_cell.angle_gamma   90.00
#
_symmetry.space_group_name_H-M   'P 1'
#
loop_
_entity.id
_entity.type
_entity.pdbx_description
1 polymer ?
#
loop_
_entity_poly.entity_id
_entity_poly.type
_entity_poly.pdbx_seq_one_letter_code
_entity_poly.pdbx_strand_id
1 'polypeptide(L)'
;EAKRPSLAQSQADSGSESEGSEYETNHTVPLTKVNLRKMLRETSEDIKVYTTAALENQITGLKEDMEALGSRTSHTERMITETQAKVANQDQDLETLKERVMYLEDGLEDLNNRSQRQNIRIRGLPESVLPEALLPTIRAIFQSLLPDIPEQEL
;
A
#
# COMPACT_ATOMS: atom_id res chain seq x y z
N GLU A 1 -19.68 4.92 -0.64
CA GLU A 1 -21.12 4.97 -0.29
C GLU A 1 -21.29 5.51 1.13
N ALA A 2 -21.82 6.72 1.27
CA ALA A 2 -22.11 7.34 2.56
C ALA A 2 -23.60 7.08 2.90
N LYS A 3 -23.87 6.43 4.04
CA LYS A 3 -25.22 6.08 4.48
C LYS A 3 -25.68 7.04 5.58
N ARG A 4 -26.55 7.99 5.22
CA ARG A 4 -27.32 8.84 6.16
C ARG A 4 -28.60 8.11 6.59
N PRO A 5 -29.10 8.24 7.83
CA PRO A 5 -30.46 7.84 8.16
C PRO A 5 -31.42 9.05 8.23
N SER A 6 -32.34 9.03 7.26
CA SER A 6 -33.79 9.27 7.28
C SER A 6 -34.47 9.94 8.49
N LEU A 7 -35.14 11.05 8.18
CA LEU A 7 -36.21 11.73 8.91
C LEU A 7 -37.57 11.07 8.59
N ALA A 8 -38.43 10.88 9.60
CA ALA A 8 -39.91 10.90 9.56
C ALA A 8 -40.57 9.78 10.40
N GLN A 9 -41.31 10.16 11.44
CA GLN A 9 -42.69 9.68 11.64
C GLN A 9 -43.44 10.59 12.61
N SER A 10 -44.41 11.29 12.04
CA SER A 10 -45.52 11.98 12.68
C SER A 10 -46.58 10.97 13.12
N GLN A 11 -47.08 11.10 14.35
CA GLN A 11 -48.41 10.62 14.71
C GLN A 11 -49.18 11.78 15.35
N ALA A 12 -50.26 12.15 14.66
CA ALA A 12 -51.34 12.94 15.19
C ALA A 12 -52.31 11.96 15.87
N ASP A 13 -52.69 12.25 17.12
CA ASP A 13 -53.92 11.74 17.70
C ASP A 13 -54.60 12.91 18.43
N SER A 14 -55.89 13.05 18.17
CA SER A 14 -56.73 14.18 18.55
C SER A 14 -57.95 13.61 19.27
N GLY A 15 -58.08 13.95 20.55
CA GLY A 15 -59.23 13.61 21.38
C GLY A 15 -59.36 14.61 22.51
N SER A 16 -60.28 15.55 22.34
CA SER A 16 -60.65 16.62 23.24
C SER A 16 -61.45 16.11 24.44
N GLU A 17 -61.05 16.47 25.67
CA GLU A 17 -61.99 16.71 26.76
C GLU A 17 -61.58 17.98 27.51
N SER A 18 -62.57 18.86 27.60
CA SER A 18 -62.55 20.17 28.25
C SER A 18 -62.90 19.96 29.72
N GLU A 19 -61.97 20.23 30.63
CA GLU A 19 -62.28 20.50 32.02
C GLU A 19 -61.45 21.67 32.55
N GLY A 20 -62.15 22.59 33.22
CA GLY A 20 -61.62 23.21 34.43
C GLY A 20 -60.47 24.18 34.28
N SER A 21 -60.84 25.44 34.06
CA SER A 21 -60.13 26.62 34.56
C SER A 21 -59.47 26.39 35.92
N GLU A 22 -58.14 26.36 35.95
CA GLU A 22 -57.34 26.96 37.01
C GLU A 22 -56.17 27.67 36.34
N TYR A 23 -56.33 28.98 36.12
CA TYR A 23 -55.19 29.87 35.93
C TYR A 23 -54.45 29.84 37.26
N GLU A 24 -53.47 28.94 37.38
CA GLU A 24 -52.46 29.04 38.42
C GLU A 24 -51.86 30.43 38.27
N THR A 25 -52.29 31.32 39.17
CA THR A 25 -51.74 32.65 39.36
C THR A 25 -50.24 32.50 39.41
N ASN A 26 -49.57 32.86 38.31
CA ASN A 26 -48.15 33.08 38.27
C ASN A 26 -47.82 34.01 39.43
N HIS A 27 -47.32 33.46 40.54
CA HIS A 27 -46.72 34.24 41.60
C HIS A 27 -45.46 34.84 41.00
N THR A 28 -45.62 35.98 40.33
CA THR A 28 -44.51 36.81 39.91
C THR A 28 -43.90 37.34 41.20
N VAL A 29 -42.82 36.69 41.62
CA VAL A 29 -41.97 37.19 42.70
C VAL A 29 -41.70 38.67 42.41
N PRO A 30 -42.02 39.60 43.32
CA PRO A 30 -41.87 41.02 43.05
C PRO A 30 -40.42 41.30 42.63
N LEU A 31 -40.27 42.08 41.56
CA LEU A 31 -38.98 42.36 40.93
C LEU A 31 -38.16 43.33 41.79
N THR A 32 -37.69 42.84 42.93
CA THR A 32 -36.88 43.60 43.88
C THR A 32 -35.41 43.43 43.52
N LYS A 33 -34.60 44.48 43.73
CA LYS A 33 -33.14 44.46 43.50
C LYS A 33 -32.43 43.25 44.14
N VAL A 34 -32.95 42.75 45.26
CA VAL A 34 -32.45 41.56 45.96
C VAL A 34 -32.73 40.28 45.17
N ASN A 35 -33.93 40.11 44.63
CA ASN A 35 -34.33 38.94 43.85
C ASN A 35 -33.56 38.87 42.52
N LEU A 36 -33.35 40.02 41.86
CA LEU A 36 -32.53 40.09 40.65
C LEU A 36 -31.08 39.66 40.91
N ARG A 37 -30.49 40.12 42.03
CA ARG A 37 -29.12 39.73 42.41
C ARG A 37 -29.02 38.25 42.75
N LYS A 38 -30.05 37.67 43.36
CA LYS A 38 -30.12 36.24 43.66
C LYS A 38 -30.16 35.42 42.36
N MET A 39 -31.08 35.74 41.44
CA MET A 39 -31.15 35.05 40.14
C MET A 39 -29.89 35.23 39.29
N LEU A 40 -29.25 36.40 39.32
CA LEU A 40 -27.99 36.62 38.61
C LEU A 40 -26.85 35.78 39.20
N ARG A 41 -26.83 35.59 40.52
CA ARG A 41 -25.85 34.71 41.18
C ARG A 41 -26.09 33.25 40.81
N GLU A 42 -27.33 32.79 40.87
CA GLU A 42 -27.71 31.41 40.53
C GLU A 42 -27.38 31.11 39.06
N THR A 43 -27.81 31.96 38.13
CA THR A 43 -27.46 31.82 36.71
C THR A 43 -25.95 31.89 36.44
N SER A 44 -25.20 32.73 37.17
CA SER A 44 -23.74 32.75 37.06
C SER A 44 -23.08 31.47 37.59
N GLU A 45 -23.64 30.86 38.64
CA GLU A 45 -23.16 29.58 39.17
C GLU A 45 -23.50 28.44 38.20
N ASP A 46 -24.71 28.43 37.64
CA ASP A 46 -25.12 27.45 36.64
C ASP A 46 -24.27 27.52 35.37
N ILE A 47 -23.99 28.72 34.86
CA ILE A 47 -23.09 28.92 33.72
C ILE A 47 -21.70 28.38 34.04
N LYS A 48 -21.18 28.63 35.25
CA LYS A 48 -19.87 28.13 35.65
C LYS A 48 -19.86 26.60 35.68
N VAL A 49 -20.84 25.97 36.31
CA VAL A 49 -20.95 24.50 36.38
C VAL A 49 -21.08 23.88 34.99
N TYR A 50 -21.96 24.44 34.15
CA TYR A 50 -22.16 23.96 32.79
C TYR A 50 -20.90 24.09 31.94
N THR A 51 -20.22 25.25 32.00
CA THR A 51 -18.98 25.47 31.25
C THR A 51 -17.85 24.58 31.73
N THR A 52 -17.69 24.36 33.04
CA THR A 52 -16.69 23.41 33.55
C THR A 52 -16.98 21.99 33.11
N ALA A 53 -18.22 21.52 33.18
CA ALA A 53 -18.59 20.18 32.75
C ALA A 53 -18.39 19.98 31.23
N ALA A 54 -18.74 20.99 30.42
CA ALA A 54 -18.52 20.96 28.99
C ALA A 54 -17.02 20.90 28.64
N LEU A 55 -16.18 21.68 29.33
CA LEU A 55 -14.73 21.66 29.15
C LEU A 55 -14.13 20.32 29.60
N GLU A 56 -14.56 19.76 30.73
CA GLU A 56 -14.11 18.45 31.21
C GLU A 56 -14.43 17.34 30.21
N ASN A 57 -15.64 17.34 29.64
CA ASN A 57 -16.02 16.39 28.60
C ASN A 57 -15.15 16.54 27.34
N GLN A 58 -14.89 17.77 26.89
CA GLN A 58 -14.01 18.02 25.74
C GLN A 58 -12.57 17.58 26.01
N ILE A 59 -12.04 17.88 27.20
CA ILE A 59 -10.69 17.46 27.60
C ILE A 59 -10.58 15.94 27.66
N THR A 60 -11.62 15.27 28.15
CA THR A 60 -11.65 13.80 28.22
C THR A 60 -11.68 13.19 26.82
N GLY A 61 -12.51 13.70 25.92
CA GLY A 61 -12.53 13.27 24.52
C GLY A 61 -11.19 13.49 23.81
N LEU A 62 -10.54 14.65 24.04
CA LEU A 62 -9.21 14.91 23.49
C LEU A 62 -8.15 13.95 24.02
N LYS A 63 -8.23 13.52 25.29
CA LYS A 63 -7.30 12.52 25.86
C LYS A 63 -7.48 11.17 25.19
N GLU A 64 -8.72 10.72 25.01
CA GLU A 64 -9.04 9.46 24.33
C GLU A 64 -8.53 9.47 22.88
N ASP A 65 -8.77 10.57 22.15
CA ASP A 65 -8.26 10.74 20.79
C ASP A 65 -6.73 10.71 20.75
N MET A 66 -6.06 11.32 21.74
CA MET A 66 -4.61 11.35 21.81
C MET A 66 -4.01 9.96 22.11
N GLU A 67 -4.66 9.17 22.97
CA GLU A 67 -4.28 7.77 23.23
C GLU A 67 -4.49 6.88 22.00
N ALA A 68 -5.60 7.07 21.28
CA ALA A 68 -5.88 6.36 20.04
C ALA A 68 -4.84 6.70 18.97
N LEU A 69 -4.47 7.98 18.83
CA LEU A 69 -3.39 8.43 17.94
C LEU A 69 -2.04 7.83 18.35
N GLY A 70 -1.70 7.83 19.64
CA GLY A 70 -0.47 7.21 20.14
C GLY A 70 -0.39 5.72 19.77
N SER A 71 -1.49 4.99 19.98
CA SER A 71 -1.59 3.56 19.63
C SER A 71 -1.42 3.32 18.12
N ARG A 72 -2.08 4.14 17.28
CA ARG A 72 -1.97 4.05 15.82
C ARG A 72 -0.56 4.38 15.34
N THR A 73 0.09 5.37 15.91
CA THR A 73 1.47 5.74 15.58
C THR A 73 2.42 4.61 15.94
N SER A 74 2.36 4.07 17.15
CA SER A 74 3.20 2.93 17.55
C SER A 74 2.97 1.69 16.68
N HIS A 75 1.73 1.42 16.27
CA HIS A 75 1.46 0.33 15.33
C HIS A 75 2.11 0.59 13.97
N THR A 76 1.97 1.81 13.44
CA THR A 76 2.53 2.22 12.15
C THR A 76 4.06 2.15 12.17
N GLU A 77 4.70 2.59 13.26
CA GLU A 77 6.15 2.50 13.42
C GLU A 77 6.64 1.05 13.38
N ARG A 78 5.97 0.13 14.08
CA ARG A 78 6.32 -1.30 14.03
C ARG A 78 6.19 -1.87 12.62
N MET A 79 5.10 -1.54 11.93
CA MET A 79 4.90 -1.98 10.54
C MET A 79 5.99 -1.43 9.61
N ILE A 80 6.41 -0.17 9.80
CA ILE A 80 7.52 0.43 9.06
C ILE A 80 8.81 -0.35 9.33
N THR A 81 9.16 -0.63 10.58
CA THR A 81 10.37 -1.39 10.91
C THR A 81 10.34 -2.80 10.31
N GLU A 82 9.21 -3.50 10.37
CA GLU A 82 9.07 -4.84 9.79
C GLU A 82 9.20 -4.81 8.25
N THR A 83 8.55 -3.84 7.60
CA THR A 83 8.64 -3.69 6.14
C THR A 83 10.05 -3.32 5.70
N GLN A 84 10.75 -2.46 6.42
CA GLN A 84 12.16 -2.12 6.16
C GLN A 84 13.06 -3.36 6.26
N ALA A 85 12.86 -4.20 7.28
CA ALA A 85 13.62 -5.44 7.41
C ALA A 85 13.34 -6.41 6.25
N LYS A 86 12.08 -6.54 5.82
CA LYS A 86 11.70 -7.36 4.66
C LYS A 86 12.34 -6.86 3.36
N VAL A 87 12.34 -5.55 3.13
CA VAL A 87 12.96 -4.94 1.95
C VAL A 87 14.46 -5.21 1.94
N ALA A 88 15.15 -5.02 3.06
CA ALA A 88 16.59 -5.30 3.15
C ALA A 88 16.93 -6.77 2.85
N ASN A 89 16.12 -7.71 3.35
CA ASN A 89 16.29 -9.14 3.04
C ASN A 89 16.05 -9.43 1.55
N GLN A 90 15.01 -8.83 0.96
CA GLN A 90 14.71 -8.99 -0.46
C GLN A 90 15.81 -8.42 -1.35
N ASP A 91 16.41 -7.30 -0.98
CA ASP A 91 17.55 -6.71 -1.71
C ASP A 91 18.76 -7.65 -1.68
N GLN A 92 19.02 -8.29 -0.54
CA GLN A 92 20.07 -9.31 -0.42
C GLN A 92 19.77 -10.54 -1.29
N ASP A 93 18.55 -11.05 -1.24
CA ASP A 93 18.13 -12.19 -2.07
C ASP A 93 18.26 -11.87 -3.56
N LEU A 94 17.85 -10.67 -3.99
CA LEU A 94 17.99 -10.20 -5.36
C LEU A 94 19.46 -10.17 -5.80
N GLU A 95 20.37 -9.72 -4.93
CA GLU A 95 21.78 -9.67 -5.27
C GLU A 95 22.36 -11.08 -5.44
N THR A 96 22.05 -11.99 -4.51
CA THR A 96 22.49 -13.40 -4.64
C THR A 96 21.92 -14.07 -5.90
N LEU A 97 20.67 -13.75 -6.27
CA LEU A 97 20.05 -14.29 -7.46
C LEU A 97 20.72 -13.75 -8.73
N LYS A 98 21.06 -12.46 -8.79
CA LYS A 98 21.81 -11.88 -9.92
C LYS A 98 23.18 -12.54 -10.09
N GLU A 99 23.93 -12.70 -9.00
CA GLU A 99 25.22 -13.39 -9.02
C GLU A 99 25.06 -14.82 -9.55
N ARG A 100 23.98 -15.51 -9.13
CA ARG A 100 23.70 -16.87 -9.60
C ARG A 100 23.35 -16.92 -11.08
N VAL A 101 22.56 -15.96 -11.58
CA VAL A 101 22.23 -15.86 -13.00
C VAL A 101 23.50 -15.61 -13.81
N MET A 102 24.33 -14.65 -13.41
CA MET A 102 25.59 -14.32 -14.09
C MET A 102 26.51 -15.55 -14.16
N TYR A 103 26.66 -16.29 -13.05
CA TYR A 103 27.44 -17.53 -13.01
C TYR A 103 26.91 -18.60 -13.99
N LEU A 104 25.59 -18.74 -14.11
CA LEU A 104 24.98 -19.70 -15.02
C LEU A 104 25.11 -19.27 -16.48
N GLU A 105 25.03 -17.97 -16.76
CA GLU A 105 25.23 -17.41 -18.10
C GLU A 105 26.68 -17.63 -18.56
N ASP A 106 27.66 -17.33 -17.72
CA ASP A 106 29.08 -17.59 -18.00
C ASP A 106 29.32 -19.10 -18.25
N GLY A 107 28.73 -19.95 -17.41
CA GLY A 107 28.82 -21.40 -17.58
C GLY A 107 28.19 -21.90 -18.88
N LEU A 108 27.07 -21.30 -19.31
CA LEU A 108 26.41 -21.61 -20.58
C LEU A 108 27.27 -21.16 -21.76
N GLU A 109 27.86 -19.98 -21.70
CA GLU A 109 28.78 -19.47 -22.72
C GLU A 109 29.98 -20.41 -22.87
N ASP A 110 30.60 -20.80 -21.77
CA ASP A 110 31.70 -21.76 -21.75
C ASP A 110 31.31 -23.11 -22.37
N LEU A 111 30.13 -23.62 -22.04
CA LEU A 111 29.64 -24.88 -22.57
C LEU A 111 29.39 -24.79 -24.07
N ASN A 112 28.78 -23.70 -24.53
CA ASN A 112 28.54 -23.44 -25.94
C ASN A 112 29.85 -23.32 -26.71
N ASN A 113 30.82 -22.57 -26.17
CA ASN A 113 32.15 -22.46 -26.73
C ASN A 113 32.83 -23.83 -26.83
N ARG A 114 32.81 -24.64 -25.77
CA ARG A 114 33.37 -26.00 -25.79
C ARG A 114 32.68 -26.90 -26.82
N SER A 115 31.36 -26.84 -26.93
CA SER A 115 30.60 -27.62 -27.90
C SER A 115 30.88 -27.22 -29.35
N GLN A 116 31.18 -25.94 -29.60
CA GLN A 116 31.41 -25.42 -30.95
C GLN A 116 32.89 -25.36 -31.35
N ARG A 117 33.83 -25.65 -30.45
CA ARG A 117 35.29 -25.57 -30.71
C ARG A 117 35.76 -26.33 -31.94
N GLN A 118 35.10 -27.44 -32.27
CA GLN A 118 35.45 -28.27 -33.42
C GLN A 118 34.62 -27.95 -34.67
N ASN A 119 33.69 -27.00 -34.57
CA ASN A 119 32.85 -26.61 -35.68
C ASN A 119 33.48 -25.44 -36.43
N ILE A 120 33.58 -25.55 -37.75
CA ILE A 120 34.06 -24.48 -38.63
C ILE A 120 32.89 -24.00 -39.47
N ARG A 121 32.69 -22.68 -39.54
CA ARG A 121 31.63 -22.07 -40.36
C ARG A 121 32.22 -21.57 -41.67
N ILE A 122 31.95 -22.29 -42.76
CA ILE A 122 32.33 -21.91 -44.12
C ILE A 122 31.23 -21.01 -44.71
N ARG A 123 31.59 -19.81 -45.18
CA ARG A 123 30.66 -18.86 -45.82
C ARG A 123 31.03 -18.67 -47.29
N GLY A 124 30.03 -18.41 -48.14
CA GLY A 124 30.24 -18.14 -49.57
C GLY A 124 30.29 -19.38 -50.46
N LEU A 125 29.84 -20.55 -49.97
CA LEU A 125 29.62 -21.71 -50.83
C LEU A 125 28.41 -21.44 -51.75
N PRO A 126 28.52 -21.70 -53.06
CA PRO A 126 27.40 -21.53 -53.98
C PRO A 126 26.29 -22.53 -53.68
N GLU A 127 25.03 -22.07 -53.70
CA GLU A 127 23.84 -22.88 -53.38
C GLU A 127 23.60 -24.03 -54.36
N SER A 128 24.28 -24.03 -55.51
CA SER A 128 24.26 -25.13 -56.48
C SER A 128 24.94 -26.41 -56.00
N VAL A 129 25.69 -26.37 -54.90
CA VAL A 129 26.35 -27.55 -54.32
C VAL A 129 25.32 -28.37 -53.55
N LEU A 130 25.01 -29.56 -54.08
CA LEU A 130 24.13 -30.51 -53.42
C LEU A 130 24.80 -31.09 -52.14
N PRO A 131 24.02 -31.56 -51.16
CA PRO A 131 24.55 -32.12 -49.91
C PRO A 131 25.56 -33.25 -50.14
N GLU A 132 25.36 -34.06 -51.18
CA GLU A 132 26.22 -35.19 -51.55
C GLU A 132 27.62 -34.75 -52.03
N ALA A 133 27.73 -33.55 -52.62
CA ALA A 133 28.98 -32.99 -53.14
C ALA A 133 29.68 -32.03 -52.15
N LEU A 134 29.10 -31.81 -50.96
CA LEU A 134 29.62 -30.86 -49.98
C LEU A 134 31.01 -31.25 -49.46
N LEU A 135 31.19 -32.50 -49.01
CA LEU A 135 32.46 -33.00 -48.50
C LEU A 135 33.59 -32.95 -49.55
N PRO A 136 33.38 -33.44 -50.80
CA PRO A 136 34.38 -33.30 -51.86
C PRO A 136 34.76 -31.84 -52.15
N THR A 137 33.78 -30.94 -52.17
CA THR A 137 34.01 -29.50 -52.41
C THR A 137 34.81 -28.87 -51.27
N ILE A 138 34.50 -29.21 -50.02
CA ILE A 138 35.23 -28.74 -48.84
C ILE A 138 36.68 -29.24 -48.87
N ARG A 139 36.92 -30.52 -49.19
CA ARG A 139 38.28 -31.07 -49.33
C ARG A 139 39.09 -30.36 -50.41
N ALA A 140 38.50 -30.10 -51.56
CA ALA A 140 39.16 -29.36 -52.64
C ALA A 140 39.55 -27.93 -52.21
N ILE A 141 38.67 -27.26 -51.44
CA ILE A 141 38.97 -25.94 -50.87
C ILE A 141 40.15 -26.04 -49.90
N PHE A 142 40.13 -26.97 -48.95
CA PHE A 142 41.21 -27.13 -47.98
C PHE A 142 42.55 -27.50 -48.64
N GLN A 143 42.57 -28.40 -49.61
CA GLN A 143 43.78 -28.75 -50.36
C GLN A 143 44.35 -27.56 -51.15
N SER A 144 43.49 -26.69 -51.67
CA SER A 144 43.93 -25.47 -52.37
C SER A 144 44.55 -24.43 -51.43
N LEU A 145 44.09 -24.36 -50.18
CA LEU A 145 44.53 -23.37 -49.19
C LEU A 145 45.68 -23.88 -48.31
N LEU A 146 45.73 -25.19 -48.05
CA LEU A 146 46.67 -25.86 -47.16
C LEU A 146 47.21 -27.13 -47.84
N PRO A 147 48.17 -27.00 -48.77
CA PRO A 147 48.67 -28.14 -49.57
C PRO A 147 49.50 -29.14 -48.76
N ASP A 148 49.99 -28.75 -47.58
CA ASP A 148 50.85 -29.59 -46.73
C ASP A 148 50.07 -30.57 -45.83
N ILE A 149 48.73 -30.48 -45.81
CA ILE A 149 47.88 -31.38 -45.00
C ILE A 149 47.57 -32.64 -45.82
N PRO A 150 47.86 -33.84 -45.30
CA PRO A 150 47.60 -35.09 -46.02
C PRO A 150 46.10 -35.33 -46.21
N GLU A 151 45.69 -35.87 -47.37
CA GLU A 151 44.28 -36.10 -47.71
C GLU A 151 43.53 -37.04 -46.75
N GLN A 152 44.27 -37.81 -45.95
CA GLN A 152 43.75 -38.75 -44.97
C GLN A 152 43.29 -38.06 -43.68
N GLU A 153 43.71 -36.81 -43.44
CA GLU A 153 43.34 -36.00 -42.27
C GLU A 153 42.23 -34.96 -42.58
N LEU A 154 41.68 -34.99 -43.81
CA LEU A 154 40.63 -34.10 -44.35
C LEU A 154 39.33 -34.85 -44.71
#